data_AF-A0A8E2DYX9-F1
#
_entry.id   AF-A0A8E2DYX9-F1
#
_cell.length_a   1.000
_cell.length_b   1.000
_cell.length_c   1.000
_cell.angle_alpha   90.00
_cell.angle_beta   90.00
_cell.angle_gamma   90.00
#
_symmetry.space_group_name_H-M   'P 1'
#
loop_
_entity.id
_entity.type
_entity.pdbx_description
1 polymer ?
#
loop_
_entity_poly.entity_id
_entity_poly.type
_entity_poly.pdbx_seq_one_letter_code
_entity_poly.pdbx_strand_id
1 'polypeptide(L)'
;MAEALAVVGVMASIVQLIDFGAKVLLRLNEFQSSVGEIPKSFQHVKAELPVLLDTLKQTKTAMETGSVGDETKETLLPAIDGCRAQMDLLDTVVGKVLPLQSDSWRERSRKAFSSLRQDAKVEKIRMDLQGYIQTLTHYHAASSSTLHPLIGIHLRT
;
A
#
# COMPACT_ATOMS: atom_id res chain seq x y z
N MET A 1 10.95 -12.20 24.73
CA MET A 1 10.36 -10.85 24.92
C MET A 1 10.67 -9.90 23.76
N ALA A 2 11.89 -9.90 23.21
CA ALA A 2 12.22 -9.08 22.03
C ALA A 2 11.37 -9.42 20.78
N GLU A 3 11.11 -10.70 20.54
CA GLU A 3 10.33 -11.18 19.39
C GLU A 3 8.88 -10.67 19.44
N ALA A 4 8.19 -10.82 20.58
CA ALA A 4 6.83 -10.30 20.74
C ALA A 4 6.72 -8.78 20.54
N LEU A 5 7.74 -8.01 20.96
CA LEU A 5 7.78 -6.56 20.75
C LEU A 5 8.03 -6.20 19.28
N ALA A 6 8.86 -6.97 18.57
CA ALA A 6 9.08 -6.78 17.13
C ALA A 6 7.78 -7.01 16.33
N VAL A 7 7.01 -8.05 16.65
CA VAL A 7 5.71 -8.33 16.00
C VAL A 7 4.72 -7.19 16.19
N VAL A 8 4.60 -6.69 17.43
CA VAL A 8 3.71 -5.56 17.75
C VAL A 8 4.15 -4.30 17.01
N GLY A 9 5.47 -4.06 16.88
CA GLY A 9 6.02 -2.95 16.12
C GLY A 9 5.66 -3.00 14.64
N VAL A 10 5.81 -4.16 14.00
CA VAL A 10 5.46 -4.35 12.58
C VAL A 10 3.96 -4.09 12.36
N MET A 11 3.11 -4.65 13.23
CA MET A 11 1.66 -4.44 13.14
C MET A 11 1.27 -2.97 13.32
N ALA A 12 1.92 -2.26 14.25
CA ALA A 12 1.69 -0.83 14.44
C ALA A 12 2.06 -0.02 13.19
N SER A 13 3.18 -0.36 12.54
CA SER A 13 3.59 0.24 11.27
C SER A 13 2.57 0.00 10.16
N ILE A 14 2.00 -1.21 10.05
CA ILE A 14 0.94 -1.53 9.09
C ILE A 14 -0.32 -0.69 9.37
N VAL A 15 -0.75 -0.56 10.63
CA VAL A 15 -1.92 0.27 10.99
C VAL A 15 -1.71 1.72 10.59
N GLN A 16 -0.53 2.28 10.90
CA GLN A 16 -0.18 3.65 10.52
C GLN A 16 -0.21 3.83 9.00
N LEU A 17 0.27 2.83 8.26
CA LEU A 17 0.29 2.84 6.80
C LEU A 17 -1.13 2.81 6.21
N ILE A 18 -2.03 2.03 6.83
CA ILE A 18 -3.43 1.95 6.43
C ILE A 18 -4.14 3.29 6.65
N ASP A 19 -3.99 3.88 7.83
CA ASP A 19 -4.57 5.20 8.14
C ASP A 19 -4.06 6.27 7.18
N PHE A 20 -2.76 6.27 6.93
CA PHE A 20 -2.13 7.21 6.01
C PHE A 20 -2.65 7.06 4.58
N GLY A 21 -2.73 5.84 4.05
CA GLY A 21 -3.29 5.61 2.72
C GLY A 21 -4.77 5.96 2.60
N ALA A 22 -5.55 5.74 3.65
CA ALA A 22 -6.95 6.18 3.69
C ALA A 22 -7.06 7.70 3.57
N LYS A 23 -6.18 8.46 4.25
CA LYS A 23 -6.10 9.93 4.11
C LYS A 23 -5.72 10.36 2.69
N VAL A 24 -4.74 9.70 2.08
CA VAL A 24 -4.35 9.96 0.68
C VAL A 24 -5.50 9.68 -0.28
N LEU A 25 -6.22 8.57 -0.09
CA LEU A 25 -7.39 8.23 -0.89
C LEU A 25 -8.51 9.27 -0.74
N LEU A 26 -8.75 9.75 0.48
CA LEU A 26 -9.71 10.81 0.75
C LEU A 26 -9.35 12.10 0.00
N ARG A 27 -8.08 12.52 0.05
CA ARG A 27 -7.59 13.70 -0.70
C ARG A 27 -7.74 13.52 -2.22
N LEU A 28 -7.47 12.33 -2.75
CA LEU A 28 -7.69 12.01 -4.16
C LEU A 28 -9.17 12.11 -4.56
N ASN A 29 -10.08 11.69 -3.69
CA ASN A 29 -11.52 11.84 -3.90
C ASN A 29 -11.94 13.32 -3.91
N GLU A 30 -11.47 14.09 -2.93
CA GLU A 30 -11.72 15.54 -2.86
C GLU A 30 -11.20 16.25 -4.12
N PHE A 31 -10.01 15.87 -4.58
CA PHE A 31 -9.46 16.40 -5.83
C PHE A 31 -10.39 16.13 -7.00
N GLN A 32 -10.80 14.88 -7.21
CA GLN A 32 -11.72 14.53 -8.30
C GLN A 32 -13.03 15.32 -8.22
N SER A 33 -13.64 15.40 -7.04
CA SER A 33 -14.86 16.20 -6.84
C SER A 33 -14.64 17.69 -7.14
N SER A 34 -13.43 18.22 -6.95
CA SER A 34 -13.09 19.62 -7.21
C SER A 34 -12.71 19.93 -8.66
N VAL A 35 -12.13 19.00 -9.43
CA VAL A 35 -11.70 19.26 -10.82
C VAL A 35 -12.53 18.54 -11.88
N GLY A 36 -13.46 17.67 -11.46
CA GLY A 36 -14.29 16.85 -12.34
C GLY A 36 -13.54 15.61 -12.80
N GLU A 37 -12.71 15.74 -13.84
CA GLU A 37 -11.91 14.65 -14.38
C GLU A 37 -10.43 14.82 -13.98
N ILE A 38 -9.89 13.80 -13.30
CA ILE A 38 -8.47 13.72 -12.94
C ILE A 38 -7.71 12.96 -14.04
N PRO A 39 -6.39 13.21 -14.21
CA PRO A 39 -5.58 12.47 -15.18
C PRO A 39 -5.64 10.95 -14.97
N LYS A 40 -5.51 10.17 -16.04
CA LYS A 40 -5.66 8.69 -16.00
C LYS A 40 -4.76 8.01 -14.98
N SER A 41 -3.51 8.48 -14.80
CA SER A 41 -2.59 7.93 -13.79
C SER A 41 -3.16 8.00 -12.37
N PHE A 42 -3.81 9.10 -12.01
CA PHE A 42 -4.49 9.25 -10.72
C PHE A 42 -5.72 8.36 -10.59
N GLN A 43 -6.45 8.14 -11.68
CA GLN A 43 -7.56 7.18 -11.69
C GLN A 43 -7.06 5.76 -11.42
N HIS A 44 -5.94 5.37 -12.04
CA HIS A 44 -5.33 4.07 -11.81
C HIS A 44 -4.83 3.93 -10.37
N VAL A 45 -4.10 4.92 -9.83
CA VAL A 45 -3.66 4.89 -8.43
C VAL A 45 -4.84 4.83 -7.46
N LYS A 46 -5.92 5.57 -7.72
CA LYS A 46 -7.15 5.52 -6.92
C LYS A 46 -7.83 4.15 -6.95
N ALA A 47 -7.68 3.38 -8.03
CA ALA A 47 -8.21 2.02 -8.13
C ALA A 47 -7.32 1.00 -7.38
N GLU A 48 -6.01 1.20 -7.38
CA GLU A 48 -5.05 0.26 -6.76
C GLU A 48 -4.81 0.50 -5.27
N LEU A 49 -4.88 1.76 -4.82
CA LEU A 49 -4.63 2.12 -3.42
C LEU A 49 -5.59 1.39 -2.45
N PRO A 50 -6.91 1.25 -2.72
CA PRO A 50 -7.79 0.44 -1.90
C PRO A 50 -7.37 -1.03 -1.82
N VAL A 51 -6.86 -1.60 -2.92
CA VAL A 51 -6.39 -3.00 -2.97
C VAL A 51 -5.14 -3.18 -2.11
N LEU A 52 -4.20 -2.23 -2.17
CA LEU A 52 -3.03 -2.23 -1.28
C LEU A 52 -3.44 -2.13 0.19
N LEU A 53 -4.36 -1.21 0.52
CA LEU A 53 -4.86 -1.04 1.88
C LEU A 53 -5.53 -2.31 2.41
N ASP A 54 -6.28 -3.01 1.58
CA ASP A 54 -6.90 -4.28 1.94
C ASP A 54 -5.86 -5.38 2.14
N THR A 55 -4.87 -5.48 1.25
CA THR A 55 -3.75 -6.43 1.35
C THR A 55 -2.95 -6.23 2.66
N LEU A 56 -2.69 -4.97 3.03
CA LEU A 56 -2.05 -4.62 4.30
C LEU A 56 -2.89 -5.03 5.51
N LYS A 57 -4.22 -4.84 5.46
CA LYS A 57 -5.14 -5.32 6.51
C LYS A 57 -5.11 -6.83 6.66
N GLN A 58 -5.18 -7.57 5.55
CA GLN A 58 -5.11 -9.03 5.56
C GLN A 58 -3.78 -9.52 6.14
N THR A 59 -2.68 -8.86 5.78
CA THR A 59 -1.34 -9.17 6.29
C THR A 59 -1.26 -8.98 7.81
N LYS A 60 -1.79 -7.87 8.33
CA LYS A 60 -1.91 -7.65 9.78
C LYS A 60 -2.73 -8.75 10.46
N THR A 61 -3.90 -9.09 9.92
CA THR A 61 -4.76 -10.13 10.49
C THR A 61 -4.06 -11.48 10.55
N ALA A 62 -3.29 -11.85 9.52
CA ALA A 62 -2.52 -13.09 9.50
C ALA A 62 -1.39 -13.11 10.56
N MET A 63 -0.79 -11.96 10.86
CA MET A 63 0.18 -11.80 11.95
C MET A 63 -0.50 -11.90 13.34
N GLU A 64 -1.71 -11.34 13.50
CA GLU A 64 -2.50 -11.38 14.73
C GLU A 64 -2.94 -12.78 15.13
N THR A 65 -3.33 -13.59 14.15
CA THR A 65 -3.78 -14.97 14.38
C THR A 65 -2.63 -15.95 14.59
N GLY A 66 -1.38 -15.49 14.51
CA GLY A 66 -0.19 -16.35 14.59
C GLY A 66 -0.01 -17.27 13.38
N SER A 67 -0.74 -17.01 12.28
CA SER A 67 -0.67 -17.81 11.05
C SER A 67 0.60 -17.55 10.22
N VAL A 68 1.48 -16.67 10.70
CA VAL A 68 2.72 -16.23 10.08
C VAL A 68 3.85 -16.45 11.10
N GLY A 69 4.88 -17.22 10.73
CA GLY A 69 6.04 -17.50 11.60
C GLY A 69 6.87 -16.25 11.91
N ASP A 70 7.62 -16.22 13.01
CA ASP A 70 8.36 -15.03 13.42
C ASP A 70 9.48 -14.60 12.44
N GLU A 71 10.14 -15.56 11.79
CA GLU A 71 11.12 -15.32 10.70
C GLU A 71 10.49 -14.61 9.49
N THR A 72 9.19 -14.86 9.30
CA THR A 72 8.37 -14.33 8.21
C THR A 72 8.00 -12.85 8.47
N LYS A 73 8.06 -12.40 9.73
CA LYS A 73 7.69 -11.03 10.13
C LYS A 73 8.84 -10.05 9.98
N GLU A 74 10.08 -10.47 10.25
CA GLU A 74 11.28 -9.63 10.04
C GLU A 74 11.56 -9.39 8.55
N THR A 75 11.28 -10.39 7.71
CA THR A 75 11.43 -10.28 6.25
C THR A 75 10.44 -9.30 5.63
N LEU A 76 9.32 -9.01 6.32
CA LEU A 76 8.25 -8.16 5.81
C LEU A 76 8.50 -6.65 6.07
N LEU A 77 9.35 -6.32 7.05
CA LEU A 77 9.63 -4.93 7.44
C LEU A 77 10.10 -4.06 6.27
N PRO A 78 11.08 -4.47 5.43
CA PRO A 78 11.53 -3.67 4.31
C PRO A 78 10.42 -3.39 3.28
N ALA A 79 9.48 -4.33 3.10
CA ALA A 79 8.34 -4.14 2.19
C ALA A 79 7.33 -3.13 2.74
N ILE A 80 7.10 -3.15 4.06
CA ILE A 80 6.20 -2.19 4.75
C ILE A 80 6.79 -0.78 4.71
N ASP A 81 8.10 -0.63 4.96
CA ASP A 81 8.78 0.66 4.86
C ASP A 81 8.79 1.19 3.42
N GLY A 82 8.98 0.30 2.44
CA GLY A 82 8.84 0.63 1.02
C GLY A 82 7.46 1.17 0.66
N CYS A 83 6.40 0.53 1.16
CA CYS A 83 5.03 1.02 0.96
C CYS A 83 4.84 2.42 1.57
N ARG A 84 5.38 2.66 2.78
CA ARG A 84 5.31 3.99 3.41
C ARG A 84 5.97 5.05 2.54
N ALA A 85 7.19 4.81 2.08
CA ALA A 85 7.92 5.75 1.25
C ALA A 85 7.16 6.12 -0.04
N GLN A 86 6.52 5.15 -0.69
CA GLN A 86 5.70 5.42 -1.89
C GLN A 86 4.44 6.20 -1.58
N MET A 87 3.77 5.89 -0.48
CA MET A 87 2.60 6.64 -0.05
C MET A 87 2.98 8.07 0.32
N ASP A 88 4.12 8.32 0.97
CA ASP A 88 4.62 9.68 1.29
C ASP A 88 4.90 10.49 0.03
N LEU A 89 5.47 9.85 -1.00
CA LEU A 89 5.65 10.46 -2.32
C LEU A 89 4.30 10.79 -2.98
N LEU A 90 3.32 9.90 -2.84
CA LEU A 90 1.96 10.12 -3.34
C LEU A 90 1.29 11.29 -2.60
N ASP A 91 1.36 11.34 -1.27
CA ASP A 91 0.81 12.44 -0.48
C ASP A 91 1.51 13.76 -0.79
N THR A 92 2.82 13.77 -1.01
CA THR A 92 3.55 14.97 -1.42
C THR A 92 3.08 15.46 -2.80
N VAL A 93 2.84 14.54 -3.74
CA VAL A 93 2.32 14.89 -5.07
C VAL A 93 0.91 15.43 -4.95
N VAL A 94 0.03 14.78 -4.17
CA VAL A 94 -1.37 15.19 -3.93
C VAL A 94 -1.44 16.51 -3.14
N GLY A 95 -0.57 16.72 -2.16
CA GLY A 95 -0.51 17.91 -1.30
C GLY A 95 0.06 19.13 -2.02
N LYS A 96 1.04 18.95 -2.92
CA LYS A 96 1.46 20.01 -3.86
C LYS A 96 0.34 20.44 -4.81
N VAL A 97 -0.70 19.63 -4.88
CA VAL A 97 -1.80 19.69 -5.83
C VAL A 97 -3.12 20.10 -5.18
N LEU A 98 -3.21 20.09 -3.85
CA LEU A 98 -4.38 20.45 -3.07
C LEU A 98 -3.95 21.31 -1.87
N PRO A 99 -3.60 22.59 -2.04
CA PRO A 99 -3.65 23.53 -0.95
C PRO A 99 -5.11 23.75 -0.59
N LEU A 100 -5.34 23.78 0.72
CA LEU A 100 -6.63 24.07 1.32
C LEU A 100 -7.13 25.45 0.83
N GLN A 101 -8.26 25.42 0.11
CA GLN A 101 -9.23 26.52 -0.08
C GLN A 101 -8.81 27.75 -0.92
N SER A 102 -9.03 27.71 -2.25
CA SER A 102 -9.54 28.87 -3.02
C SER A 102 -9.99 28.47 -4.44
N ASP A 103 -10.93 29.21 -5.05
CA ASP A 103 -11.39 28.97 -6.44
C ASP A 103 -10.28 29.12 -7.49
N SER A 104 -9.30 29.99 -7.24
CA SER A 104 -8.13 30.21 -8.11
C SER A 104 -7.22 28.97 -8.22
N TRP A 105 -7.40 28.00 -7.34
CA TRP A 105 -6.58 26.79 -7.31
C TRP A 105 -6.93 25.80 -8.41
N ARG A 106 -8.20 25.66 -8.83
CA ARG A 106 -8.64 24.64 -9.82
C ARG A 106 -7.92 24.79 -11.16
N GLU A 107 -7.83 26.02 -11.69
CA GLU A 107 -7.10 26.27 -12.92
C GLU A 107 -5.59 26.10 -12.76
N ARG A 108 -5.05 26.44 -11.58
CA ARG A 108 -3.61 26.36 -11.30
C ARG A 108 -3.13 24.93 -11.14
N SER A 109 -3.91 24.07 -10.47
CA SER A 109 -3.62 22.63 -10.35
C SER A 109 -3.77 21.94 -11.69
N ARG A 110 -4.83 22.21 -12.46
CA ARG A 110 -4.97 21.69 -13.83
C ARG A 110 -3.78 22.08 -14.73
N LYS A 111 -3.30 23.33 -14.66
CA LYS A 111 -2.12 23.79 -15.42
C LYS A 111 -0.81 23.15 -14.94
N ALA A 112 -0.60 23.00 -13.63
CA ALA A 112 0.57 22.34 -13.07
C ALA A 112 0.63 20.84 -13.47
N PHE A 113 -0.53 20.21 -13.63
CA PHE A 113 -0.66 18.81 -13.99
C PHE A 113 -0.69 18.47 -15.46
N SER A 114 -0.99 19.45 -16.31
CA SER A 114 -0.77 19.30 -17.75
C SER A 114 0.70 18.98 -18.09
N SER A 115 1.63 19.07 -17.13
CA SER A 115 2.99 18.62 -17.34
C SER A 115 3.10 17.08 -17.31
N LEU A 116 3.50 16.52 -18.45
CA LEU A 116 3.83 15.10 -18.64
C LEU A 116 4.76 14.52 -17.55
N ARG A 117 5.52 15.37 -16.86
CA ARG A 117 6.43 14.98 -15.77
C ARG A 117 5.70 14.51 -14.50
N GLN A 118 4.55 15.09 -14.16
CA GLN A 118 3.79 14.62 -12.98
C GLN A 118 3.08 13.31 -13.28
N ASP A 119 2.56 13.17 -14.50
CA ASP A 119 1.91 11.94 -14.98
C ASP A 119 2.89 10.74 -14.91
N ALA A 120 4.12 10.91 -15.41
CA ALA A 120 5.18 9.90 -15.32
C ALA A 120 5.57 9.57 -13.87
N LYS A 121 5.53 10.54 -12.94
CA LYS A 121 5.84 10.31 -11.53
C LYS A 121 4.75 9.49 -10.84
N VAL A 122 3.48 9.80 -11.10
CA VAL A 122 2.33 9.05 -10.56
C VAL A 122 2.30 7.63 -11.11
N GLU A 123 2.63 7.46 -12.38
CA GLU A 123 2.73 6.14 -13.01
C GLU A 123 3.86 5.29 -12.39
N LYS A 124 5.01 5.90 -12.06
CA LYS A 124 6.06 5.20 -11.32
C LYS A 124 5.59 4.76 -9.93
N ILE A 125 4.93 5.65 -9.19
CA ILE A 125 4.35 5.32 -7.88
C ILE A 125 3.38 4.14 -8.02
N ARG A 126 2.53 4.14 -9.04
CA ARG A 126 1.61 3.04 -9.37
C ARG A 126 2.36 1.71 -9.55
N MET A 127 3.40 1.69 -10.38
CA MET A 127 4.21 0.49 -10.61
C MET A 127 4.85 -0.04 -9.33
N ASP A 128 5.37 0.86 -8.49
CA ASP A 128 5.97 0.48 -7.21
C ASP A 128 4.90 -0.10 -6.26
N LEU A 129 3.70 0.51 -6.18
CA LEU A 129 2.57 -0.01 -5.40
C LEU A 129 2.12 -1.41 -5.88
N GLN A 130 2.01 -1.62 -7.19
CA GLN A 130 1.70 -2.95 -7.75
C GLN A 130 2.75 -4.00 -7.37
N GLY A 131 4.03 -3.65 -7.45
CA GLY A 131 5.11 -4.55 -7.04
C GLY A 131 5.01 -4.96 -5.57
N TYR A 132 4.61 -4.04 -4.69
CA TYR A 132 4.35 -4.35 -3.29
C TYR A 132 3.12 -5.22 -3.09
N ILE A 133 2.01 -4.96 -3.78
CA ILE A 133 0.82 -5.82 -3.76
C ILE A 133 1.19 -7.26 -4.14
N GLN A 134 1.95 -7.43 -5.22
CA GLN A 134 2.41 -8.73 -5.67
C GLN A 134 3.32 -9.40 -4.63
N THR A 135 4.28 -8.67 -4.08
CA THR A 135 5.19 -9.20 -3.06
C THR A 135 4.42 -9.69 -1.83
N LEU A 136 3.52 -8.86 -1.28
CA LEU A 136 2.72 -9.20 -0.11
C LEU A 136 1.77 -10.37 -0.38
N THR A 137 1.14 -10.40 -1.56
CA THR A 137 0.23 -11.48 -1.96
C THR A 137 0.98 -12.82 -2.17
N HIS A 138 2.12 -12.79 -2.87
CA HIS A 138 2.96 -13.97 -3.04
C HIS A 138 3.48 -14.49 -1.72
N TYR A 139 3.81 -13.59 -0.79
CA TYR A 139 4.24 -13.97 0.55
C TYR A 139 3.14 -14.70 1.32
N HIS A 140 1.90 -14.20 1.27
CA HIS A 140 0.74 -14.87 1.85
C HIS A 140 0.50 -16.25 1.23
N ALA A 141 0.58 -16.36 -0.11
CA ALA A 141 0.38 -17.63 -0.82
C ALA A 141 1.49 -18.66 -0.54
N ALA A 142 2.75 -18.24 -0.48
CA ALA A 142 3.89 -19.10 -0.17
C ALA A 142 3.85 -19.59 1.28
N SER A 143 3.52 -18.70 2.23
CA SER A 143 3.35 -19.04 3.65
C SER A 143 2.17 -19.99 3.89
N SER A 144 1.08 -19.84 3.13
CA SER A 144 -0.07 -20.75 3.15
C SER A 144 0.24 -22.11 2.50
N SER A 145 1.20 -22.18 1.58
CA SER A 145 1.56 -23.42 0.86
C SER A 145 2.54 -24.31 1.63
N THR A 146 3.20 -23.80 2.67
CA THR A 146 4.09 -24.59 3.55
C THR A 146 3.35 -25.45 4.59
N LEU A 147 2.01 -25.48 4.58
CA LEU A 147 1.18 -26.32 5.45
C LEU A 147 0.53 -27.51 4.73
N HIS A 148 1.33 -28.25 3.95
CA HIS A 148 1.06 -29.67 3.76
C HIS A 148 2.31 -30.46 4.18
N PRO A 149 2.45 -30.86 5.46
CA PRO A 149 3.26 -32.02 5.75
C PRO A 149 2.60 -33.16 4.98
N LEU A 150 3.33 -33.76 4.04
CA LEU A 150 2.95 -35.02 3.40
C LEU A 150 2.90 -36.09 4.49
N ILE A 151 1.81 -36.13 5.26
CA ILE A 151 1.41 -37.29 6.04
C ILE A 151 0.90 -38.27 4.99
N GLY A 152 1.83 -39.10 4.52
CA GLY A 152 1.64 -39.89 3.31
C GLY A 152 2.45 -41.18 3.29
N ILE A 153 2.37 -41.93 4.40
CA ILE A 153 2.40 -43.40 4.43
C ILE A 153 3.80 -44.06 4.30
N HIS A 154 4.34 -44.37 5.46
CA HIS A 154 5.30 -45.45 5.65
C HIS A 154 4.55 -46.79 5.48
N LEU A 155 4.50 -47.34 4.27
CA LEU A 155 4.12 -48.75 4.05
C LEU A 155 5.38 -49.61 4.20
N ARG A 156 5.53 -50.16 5.41
CA ARG A 156 6.48 -51.22 5.73
C ARG A 156 5.71 -52.55 5.67
N THR A 157 6.39 -53.56 5.12
CA THR A 157 6.08 -54.99 4.92
C THR A 157 5.09 -55.34 3.83
#